data_AF-A0A970R9A1-F1
#
_entry.id   AF-A0A970R9A1-F1
#
_cell.length_a   1.000
_cell.length_b   1.000
_cell.length_c   1.000
_cell.angle_alpha   90.00
_cell.angle_beta   90.00
_cell.angle_gamma   90.00
#
_symmetry.space_group_name_H-M   'P 1'
#
loop_
_entity.id
_entity.type
_entity.pdbx_description
1 polymer ?
#
loop_
_entity_poly.entity_id
_entity_poly.type
_entity_poly.pdbx_seq_one_letter_code
_entity_poly.pdbx_strand_id
1 'polypeptide(L)'
;MAKSSLNNNKQNYFKNLFFKQNFKIHSLNIGDHKMKNLMSLFIIVSFCLFGFSVVAKTIEVGRGGTEIEVGNASPKTLELRNTTGKTIKDVWVNVISGDGTKITKMNLYKKDGTDLDDKVDDDMDGQLQNGEDDNDFPAGGVTKGRTILGDDIISHATGKRDFKLVIHFDPMGNNVKIKVMLSEEDNTGYHTNVCIDTPLNDGGGLCSIPGGNDLVSTDIINNGINPVSVLTAMCSPDLYVFENVSLKAPFENSIVTVQDDIVYIELHPFLSPNDSLTMFANLSNPVESESEIQVTCNYSEAIPTLSEWGVIILLLLVLAVGMVFLYQRQAVPALAGVAVSQATGAKPRLFDRKLFAKVFAITLLIGFAGLLGAYLWFGKITSADPFGVIVSAAVVAYMVQLGMLKKEGRG
;
A
#
# COMPACT_ATOMS: atom_id res chain seq x y z
N MET A 1 -38.93 -15.23 -28.53
CA MET A 1 -38.54 -16.42 -29.33
C MET A 1 -37.09 -16.23 -29.79
N ALA A 2 -36.10 -16.61 -28.96
CA ALA A 2 -34.71 -16.94 -29.33
C ALA A 2 -33.99 -17.40 -28.05
N LYS A 3 -33.24 -18.49 -28.18
CA LYS A 3 -32.90 -19.45 -27.12
C LYS A 3 -31.73 -19.04 -26.24
N SER A 4 -31.94 -19.22 -24.94
CA SER A 4 -30.94 -19.60 -23.93
C SER A 4 -30.41 -21.01 -24.24
N SER A 5 -29.09 -21.15 -24.42
CA SER A 5 -28.39 -22.45 -24.44
C SER A 5 -26.87 -22.25 -24.48
N LEU A 6 -26.24 -21.86 -23.36
CA LEU A 6 -24.78 -21.99 -23.22
C LEU A 6 -24.30 -21.78 -21.78
N ASN A 7 -24.56 -22.73 -20.85
CA ASN A 7 -23.62 -22.90 -19.71
C ASN A 7 -23.71 -24.18 -18.85
N ASN A 8 -24.03 -25.35 -19.39
CA ASN A 8 -24.05 -26.59 -18.58
C ASN A 8 -22.81 -27.50 -18.73
N ASN A 9 -21.83 -27.14 -19.55
CA ASN A 9 -20.66 -28.02 -19.79
C ASN A 9 -19.41 -27.71 -18.96
N LYS A 10 -19.32 -26.57 -18.26
CA LYS A 10 -18.14 -26.25 -17.41
C LYS A 10 -18.21 -26.81 -15.98
N GLN A 11 -19.40 -27.14 -15.46
CA GLN A 11 -19.51 -27.67 -14.08
C GLN A 11 -19.13 -29.15 -13.95
N ASN A 12 -19.17 -29.94 -15.03
CA ASN A 12 -18.87 -31.38 -14.95
C ASN A 12 -17.37 -31.72 -15.03
N TYR A 13 -16.53 -30.81 -15.48
CA TYR A 13 -15.07 -31.00 -15.46
C TYR A 13 -14.46 -30.76 -14.07
N PHE A 14 -15.03 -29.84 -13.29
CA PHE A 14 -14.50 -29.53 -11.95
C PHE A 14 -14.84 -30.62 -10.91
N LYS A 15 -15.97 -31.30 -11.04
CA LYS A 15 -16.36 -32.39 -10.12
C LYS A 15 -15.57 -33.69 -10.32
N ASN A 16 -15.02 -33.95 -11.50
CA ASN A 16 -14.27 -35.17 -11.78
C ASN A 16 -12.75 -35.05 -11.52
N LEU A 17 -12.20 -33.84 -11.41
CA LEU A 17 -10.76 -33.65 -11.16
C LEU A 17 -10.35 -33.84 -9.69
N PHE A 18 -11.28 -33.69 -8.74
CA PHE A 18 -10.96 -33.66 -7.31
C PHE A 18 -11.22 -34.96 -6.51
N PHE A 19 -11.92 -35.96 -7.08
CA PHE A 19 -12.38 -37.11 -6.27
C PHE A 19 -11.78 -38.48 -6.62
N LYS A 20 -10.77 -38.57 -7.49
CA LYS A 20 -10.20 -39.86 -7.94
C LYS A 20 -8.69 -40.00 -7.85
N GLN A 21 -8.02 -39.27 -6.95
CA GLN A 21 -6.67 -39.63 -6.55
C GLN A 21 -6.70 -40.63 -5.40
N ASN A 22 -6.51 -41.91 -5.73
CA ASN A 22 -6.09 -42.93 -4.78
C ASN A 22 -4.68 -42.56 -4.27
N PHE A 23 -4.61 -41.70 -3.26
CA PHE A 23 -3.35 -41.36 -2.59
C PHE A 23 -2.90 -42.57 -1.78
N LYS A 24 -2.17 -43.48 -2.43
CA LYS A 24 -1.42 -44.54 -1.78
C LYS A 24 -0.20 -43.88 -1.15
N ILE A 25 -0.35 -43.40 0.08
CA ILE A 25 0.77 -42.86 0.86
C ILE A 25 1.73 -44.03 1.10
N HIS A 26 2.73 -44.18 0.23
CA HIS A 26 3.92 -44.93 0.58
C HIS A 26 4.52 -44.23 1.78
N SER A 27 4.56 -44.91 2.92
CA SER A 27 5.22 -44.43 4.12
C SER A 27 6.69 -44.20 3.79
N LEU A 28 7.01 -42.97 3.41
CA LEU A 28 8.37 -42.49 3.20
C LEU A 28 9.03 -42.49 4.57
N ASN A 29 9.79 -43.55 4.85
CA ASN A 29 10.66 -43.67 6.02
C ASN A 29 11.86 -42.75 5.80
N ILE A 30 11.63 -41.44 5.91
CA ILE A 30 12.67 -40.42 5.82
C ILE A 30 13.35 -40.40 7.18
N GLY A 31 14.49 -41.07 7.27
CA GLY A 31 15.34 -41.02 8.46
C GLY A 31 15.76 -39.58 8.80
N ASP A 32 15.79 -39.26 10.10
CA ASP A 32 15.97 -37.92 10.67
C ASP A 32 17.15 -37.11 10.11
N HIS A 33 18.17 -37.78 9.56
CA HIS A 33 19.36 -37.13 9.02
C HIS A 33 19.11 -36.33 7.72
N LYS A 34 18.06 -36.64 6.95
CA LYS A 34 17.76 -35.92 5.69
C LYS A 34 17.01 -34.60 5.89
N MET A 35 16.31 -34.39 7.02
CA MET A 35 15.58 -33.14 7.27
C MET A 35 16.51 -31.94 7.56
N LYS A 36 17.65 -32.16 8.22
CA LYS A 36 18.61 -31.08 8.53
C LYS A 36 19.25 -30.50 7.26
N ASN A 37 19.55 -31.33 6.28
CA ASN A 37 20.16 -30.89 5.01
C ASN A 37 19.17 -30.12 4.13
N LEU A 38 17.88 -30.46 4.18
CA LEU A 38 16.85 -29.75 3.42
C LEU A 38 16.61 -28.33 3.98
N MET A 39 16.66 -28.18 5.31
CA MET A 39 16.53 -26.86 5.95
C MET A 39 17.74 -25.95 5.67
N SER A 40 18.96 -26.51 5.65
CA SER A 40 20.17 -25.74 5.36
C SER A 40 20.23 -25.28 3.90
N LEU A 41 19.75 -26.10 2.96
CA LEU A 41 19.63 -25.72 1.55
C LEU A 41 18.62 -24.58 1.33
N PHE A 42 17.52 -24.55 2.08
CA PHE A 42 16.53 -23.47 2.03
C PHE A 42 17.11 -22.13 2.51
N ILE A 43 17.96 -22.14 3.55
CA ILE A 43 18.62 -20.93 4.08
C ILE A 43 19.65 -20.38 3.08
N ILE A 44 20.40 -21.26 2.41
CA ILE A 44 21.46 -20.85 1.45
C ILE A 44 20.85 -20.29 0.16
N VAL A 45 19.78 -20.91 -0.35
CA VAL A 45 19.08 -20.40 -1.55
C VAL A 45 18.39 -19.07 -1.26
N SER A 46 17.93 -18.84 -0.02
CA SER A 46 17.37 -17.55 0.39
C SER A 46 18.41 -16.41 0.47
N PHE A 47 19.70 -16.71 0.68
CA PHE A 47 20.76 -15.71 0.79
C PHE A 47 21.39 -15.33 -0.56
N CYS A 48 21.45 -16.25 -1.53
CA CYS A 48 22.05 -15.96 -2.84
C CYS A 48 21.15 -15.13 -3.79
N LEU A 49 19.86 -15.01 -3.51
CA LEU A 49 18.91 -14.24 -4.33
C LEU A 49 18.93 -12.71 -4.05
N PHE A 50 19.74 -12.23 -3.10
CA PHE A 50 19.78 -10.82 -2.69
C PHE A 50 21.02 -10.02 -3.13
N GLY A 51 21.84 -10.55 -4.05
CA GLY A 51 22.97 -9.81 -4.63
C GLY A 51 22.52 -8.76 -5.65
N PHE A 52 22.05 -7.60 -5.21
CA PHE A 52 21.69 -6.48 -6.09
C PHE A 52 22.91 -5.59 -6.41
N SER A 53 23.22 -5.45 -7.69
CA SER A 53 24.07 -4.37 -8.21
C SER A 53 23.39 -3.03 -7.99
N VAL A 54 24.08 -2.11 -7.29
CA VAL A 54 23.61 -0.73 -7.09
C VAL A 54 23.90 0.07 -8.36
N VAL A 55 23.02 -0.04 -9.35
CA VAL A 55 22.97 0.92 -10.46
C VAL A 55 22.37 2.20 -9.90
N ALA A 56 23.00 3.35 -10.17
CA ALA A 56 22.43 4.66 -9.85
C ALA A 56 21.01 4.74 -10.45
N LYS A 57 20.00 4.73 -9.58
CA LYS A 57 18.60 4.66 -9.99
C LYS A 57 18.15 6.06 -10.40
N THR A 58 17.86 6.26 -11.68
CA THR A 58 17.12 7.44 -12.13
C THR A 58 15.72 7.39 -11.53
N ILE A 59 15.30 8.48 -10.90
CA ILE A 59 14.02 8.61 -10.21
C ILE A 59 13.05 9.30 -11.18
N GLU A 60 11.97 8.60 -11.52
CA GLU A 60 10.92 9.15 -12.36
C GLU A 60 10.00 10.03 -11.52
N VAL A 61 9.95 11.32 -11.82
CA VAL A 61 9.08 12.29 -11.14
C VAL A 61 7.91 12.62 -12.06
N GLY A 62 6.70 12.31 -11.61
CA GLY A 62 5.44 12.61 -12.30
C GLY A 62 4.69 13.78 -11.65
N ARG A 63 3.46 14.03 -12.12
CA ARG A 63 2.56 15.02 -11.48
C ARG A 63 2.31 14.66 -10.02
N GLY A 64 2.31 15.62 -9.10
CA GLY A 64 2.18 15.39 -7.64
C GLY A 64 3.49 14.98 -6.94
N GLY A 65 4.59 14.85 -7.69
CA GLY A 65 5.91 14.56 -7.14
C GLY A 65 6.20 13.09 -6.85
N THR A 66 7.30 12.84 -6.13
CA THR A 66 7.78 11.51 -5.79
C THR A 66 8.51 11.52 -4.46
N GLU A 67 8.19 10.56 -3.59
CA GLU A 67 8.90 10.36 -2.34
C GLU A 67 10.19 9.58 -2.55
N ILE A 68 11.26 10.03 -1.88
CA ILE A 68 12.61 9.50 -2.03
C ILE A 68 13.22 9.31 -0.65
N GLU A 69 13.69 8.09 -0.38
CA GLU A 69 14.52 7.80 0.79
C GLU A 69 15.94 8.32 0.55
N VAL A 70 16.35 9.27 1.39
CA VAL A 70 17.59 10.01 1.21
C VAL A 70 18.75 9.35 1.96
N GLY A 71 18.45 8.60 3.03
CA GLY A 71 19.48 8.01 3.90
C GLY A 71 20.35 9.09 4.57
N ASN A 72 21.48 8.70 5.16
CA ASN A 72 22.19 9.57 6.11
C ASN A 72 23.29 10.44 5.50
N ALA A 73 23.54 10.34 4.19
CA ALA A 73 24.69 11.04 3.57
C ALA A 73 24.26 12.39 3.00
N SER A 74 25.00 13.44 3.34
CA SER A 74 24.87 14.80 2.77
C SER A 74 26.22 15.16 2.10
N PRO A 75 26.23 15.71 0.87
CA PRO A 75 25.07 16.01 0.03
C PRO A 75 24.47 14.75 -0.63
N LYS A 76 23.22 14.87 -1.11
CA LYS A 76 22.62 13.88 -2.00
C LYS A 76 22.42 14.41 -3.40
N THR A 77 22.91 13.64 -4.36
CA THR A 77 22.63 13.82 -5.78
C THR A 77 21.52 12.87 -6.20
N LEU A 78 20.46 13.43 -6.77
CA LEU A 78 19.31 12.72 -7.31
C LEU A 78 19.28 12.94 -8.82
N GLU A 79 19.30 11.85 -9.58
CA GLU A 79 19.04 11.93 -11.02
C GLU A 79 17.53 11.83 -11.23
N LEU A 80 16.92 12.95 -11.60
CA LEU A 80 15.47 13.07 -11.77
C LEU A 80 15.12 13.02 -13.25
N ARG A 81 14.06 12.31 -13.58
CA ARG A 81 13.47 12.27 -14.92
C ARG A 81 12.08 12.85 -14.87
N ASN A 82 11.86 13.94 -15.57
CA ASN A 82 10.51 14.46 -15.80
C ASN A 82 9.73 13.49 -16.70
N THR A 83 8.61 12.98 -16.19
CA THR A 83 7.69 12.11 -16.93
C THR A 83 6.37 12.79 -17.31
N THR A 84 6.15 14.05 -16.94
CA THR A 84 4.90 14.78 -17.21
C THR A 84 4.69 15.12 -18.69
N GLY A 85 5.79 15.17 -19.46
CA GLY A 85 5.77 15.57 -20.87
C GLY A 85 5.60 17.07 -21.09
N LYS A 86 5.62 17.87 -20.02
CA LYS A 86 5.49 19.33 -20.06
C LYS A 86 6.77 20.02 -19.59
N THR A 87 6.90 21.29 -19.94
CA THR A 87 7.98 22.17 -19.49
C THR A 87 7.87 22.38 -17.98
N ILE A 88 8.96 22.09 -17.26
CA ILE A 88 9.03 22.32 -15.82
C ILE A 88 9.75 23.64 -15.58
N LYS A 89 9.18 24.47 -14.72
CA LYS A 89 9.74 25.78 -14.36
C LYS A 89 10.24 25.81 -12.93
N ASP A 90 9.75 24.94 -12.05
CA ASP A 90 10.32 24.82 -10.70
C ASP A 90 10.53 23.39 -10.25
N VAL A 91 11.46 23.23 -9.31
CA VAL A 91 11.65 22.03 -8.52
C VAL A 91 11.41 22.37 -7.06
N TRP A 92 10.47 21.66 -6.43
CA TRP A 92 10.15 21.78 -5.03
C TRP A 92 10.63 20.55 -4.29
N VAL A 93 11.23 20.73 -3.12
CA VAL A 93 11.64 19.64 -2.23
C VAL A 93 11.05 19.89 -0.85
N ASN A 94 10.28 18.93 -0.34
CA ASN A 94 9.73 18.95 1.00
C ASN A 94 10.32 17.80 1.83
N VAL A 95 10.86 18.08 3.01
CA VAL A 95 11.28 17.05 3.97
C VAL A 95 10.03 16.57 4.71
N ILE A 96 9.54 15.38 4.34
CA ILE A 96 8.28 14.82 4.86
C ILE A 96 8.48 13.95 6.11
N SER A 97 9.70 13.42 6.33
CA SER A 97 10.05 12.71 7.55
C SER A 97 11.53 12.86 7.87
N GLY A 98 11.85 13.06 9.14
CA GLY A 98 13.22 13.22 9.64
C GLY A 98 13.21 13.94 10.99
N ASP A 99 14.23 13.72 11.81
CA ASP A 99 14.37 14.26 13.17
C ASP A 99 14.64 15.78 13.19
N GLY A 100 13.79 16.57 12.53
CA GLY A 100 13.99 18.00 12.32
C GLY A 100 15.07 18.32 11.29
N THR A 101 15.37 17.38 10.38
CA THR A 101 16.32 17.60 9.27
C THR A 101 15.88 18.78 8.41
N LYS A 102 16.84 19.63 8.06
CA LYS A 102 16.61 20.80 7.21
C LYS A 102 17.48 20.77 5.98
N ILE A 103 16.95 21.34 4.91
CA ILE A 103 17.64 21.63 3.66
C ILE A 103 18.44 22.90 3.89
N THR A 104 19.74 22.84 3.66
CA THR A 104 20.66 23.96 3.80
C THR A 104 21.07 24.55 2.46
N LYS A 105 21.06 23.72 1.40
CA LYS A 105 21.33 24.16 0.04
C LYS A 105 20.69 23.27 -1.01
N MET A 106 20.31 23.84 -2.15
CA MET A 106 19.75 23.12 -3.29
C MET A 106 20.32 23.65 -4.60
N ASN A 107 20.93 22.78 -5.40
CA ASN A 107 21.47 23.12 -6.71
C ASN A 107 20.87 22.22 -7.79
N LEU A 108 20.56 22.77 -8.95
CA LEU A 108 20.17 22.04 -10.14
C LEU A 108 21.31 22.00 -11.16
N TYR A 109 21.56 20.81 -11.70
CA TYR A 109 22.56 20.59 -12.74
C TYR A 109 21.94 19.85 -13.92
N LYS A 110 22.47 20.10 -15.12
CA LYS A 110 22.27 19.22 -16.28
C LYS A 110 22.83 17.84 -15.98
N LYS A 111 22.39 16.81 -16.71
CA LYS A 111 22.89 15.43 -16.57
C LYS A 111 24.41 15.32 -16.72
N ASP A 112 24.98 16.14 -17.59
CA ASP A 112 26.43 16.23 -17.83
C ASP A 112 27.21 16.95 -16.72
N GLY A 113 26.52 17.50 -15.71
CA GLY A 113 27.10 18.21 -14.58
C GLY A 113 27.27 19.71 -14.79
N THR A 114 26.83 20.25 -15.92
CA THR A 114 26.82 21.70 -16.15
C THR A 114 25.79 22.36 -15.24
N ASP A 115 26.20 23.43 -14.57
CA ASP A 115 25.32 24.26 -13.74
C ASP A 115 24.15 24.81 -14.58
N LEU A 116 22.98 24.89 -13.96
CA LEU A 116 21.77 25.37 -14.61
C LEU A 116 21.52 26.87 -14.42
N ASP A 117 22.38 27.58 -13.69
CA ASP A 117 22.14 29.00 -13.38
C ASP A 117 20.74 29.19 -12.78
N ASP A 118 20.44 28.31 -11.81
CA ASP A 118 19.18 28.27 -11.10
C ASP A 118 19.13 29.33 -10.00
N LYS A 119 17.92 29.76 -9.65
CA LYS A 119 17.69 30.66 -8.53
C LYS A 119 16.84 29.97 -7.48
N VAL A 120 17.21 30.13 -6.21
CA VAL A 120 16.44 29.60 -5.08
C VAL A 120 15.48 30.67 -4.60
N ASP A 121 14.20 30.29 -4.52
CA ASP A 121 13.14 31.05 -3.85
C ASP A 121 13.10 30.52 -2.41
N ASP A 122 13.75 31.24 -1.49
CA ASP A 122 13.99 30.81 -0.10
C ASP A 122 12.89 31.26 0.87
N ASP A 123 12.07 32.24 0.50
CA ASP A 123 10.93 32.73 1.28
C ASP A 123 9.58 32.14 0.85
N MET A 124 9.55 31.47 -0.30
CA MET A 124 8.42 30.71 -0.84
C MET A 124 7.23 31.60 -1.22
N ASP A 125 7.45 32.88 -1.48
CA ASP A 125 6.42 33.84 -1.91
C ASP A 125 6.06 33.70 -3.41
N GLY A 126 6.89 32.96 -4.16
CA GLY A 126 6.73 32.73 -5.58
C GLY A 126 7.09 33.87 -6.50
N GLN A 127 7.84 34.84 -6.00
CA GLN A 127 8.47 35.90 -6.76
C GLN A 127 9.98 35.90 -6.52
N LEU A 128 10.75 35.89 -7.60
CA LEU A 128 12.19 36.06 -7.50
C LEU A 128 12.52 37.50 -7.04
N GLN A 129 13.01 37.65 -5.81
CA GLN A 129 13.40 38.95 -5.27
C GLN A 129 14.80 39.35 -5.77
N ASN A 130 15.03 40.67 -5.90
CA ASN A 130 16.35 41.20 -6.26
C ASN A 130 17.33 41.00 -5.10
N GLY A 131 18.12 39.92 -5.16
CA GLY A 131 19.06 39.52 -4.12
C GLY A 131 19.00 38.03 -3.78
N GLU A 132 17.98 37.32 -4.27
CA GLU A 132 17.94 35.86 -4.28
C GLU A 132 18.90 35.36 -5.36
N ASP A 133 20.17 35.23 -4.98
CA ASP A 133 21.26 34.79 -5.85
C ASP A 133 22.24 33.84 -5.17
N ASP A 134 21.78 32.94 -4.32
CA ASP A 134 22.60 31.83 -3.88
C ASP A 134 21.76 30.64 -3.46
N ASN A 135 22.26 29.47 -3.82
CA ASN A 135 21.66 28.19 -3.52
C ASN A 135 21.66 27.83 -2.02
N ASP A 136 21.79 28.82 -1.13
CA ASP A 136 21.95 28.67 0.30
C ASP A 136 20.70 29.20 1.01
N PHE A 137 20.05 28.36 1.80
CA PHE A 137 18.91 28.77 2.60
C PHE A 137 19.36 29.62 3.80
N PRO A 138 18.49 30.49 4.36
CA PRO A 138 18.83 31.33 5.50
C PRO A 138 19.35 30.50 6.68
N ALA A 139 20.17 31.14 7.52
CA ALA A 139 20.89 30.49 8.61
C ALA A 139 19.95 29.65 9.49
N GLY A 140 20.18 28.34 9.47
CA GLY A 140 19.37 27.37 10.19
C GLY A 140 18.43 26.54 9.32
N GLY A 141 18.46 26.67 7.98
CA GLY A 141 17.84 25.76 7.02
C GLY A 141 16.31 25.77 6.98
N VAL A 142 15.75 25.13 5.96
CA VAL A 142 14.29 25.04 5.73
C VAL A 142 13.82 23.59 5.59
N THR A 143 12.56 23.32 5.93
CA THR A 143 11.94 22.00 5.69
C THR A 143 11.38 21.89 4.27
N LYS A 144 11.22 23.01 3.58
CA LYS A 144 10.76 23.11 2.19
C LYS A 144 11.69 24.04 1.44
N GLY A 145 12.23 23.59 0.32
CA GLY A 145 13.04 24.42 -0.56
C GLY A 145 12.46 24.42 -1.97
N ARG A 146 12.56 25.55 -2.66
CA ARG A 146 12.14 25.71 -4.04
C ARG A 146 13.29 26.29 -4.85
N THR A 147 13.47 25.73 -6.03
CA THR A 147 14.37 26.27 -7.03
C THR A 147 13.60 26.55 -8.30
N ILE A 148 13.71 27.77 -8.81
CA ILE A 148 13.11 28.23 -10.06
C ILE A 148 14.16 28.08 -11.17
N LEU A 149 13.74 27.47 -12.27
CA LEU A 149 14.53 27.27 -13.46
C LEU A 149 14.34 28.45 -14.41
N GLY A 150 15.44 29.01 -14.91
CA GLY A 150 15.39 29.97 -16.01
C GLY A 150 14.65 29.42 -17.24
N ASP A 151 14.09 30.34 -18.03
CA ASP A 151 13.19 30.10 -19.18
C ASP A 151 13.70 29.08 -20.22
N ASP A 152 15.01 28.87 -20.28
CA ASP A 152 15.69 28.12 -21.34
C ASP A 152 15.92 26.63 -21.03
N ILE A 153 15.53 26.12 -19.86
CA ILE A 153 16.14 24.87 -19.37
C ILE A 153 15.27 23.62 -19.58
N ILE A 154 13.94 23.73 -19.54
CA ILE A 154 13.04 22.56 -19.73
C ILE A 154 11.93 22.85 -20.75
N SER A 155 12.01 23.94 -21.53
CA SER A 155 11.08 24.12 -22.64
C SER A 155 11.60 23.34 -23.85
N HIS A 156 10.98 22.21 -24.20
CA HIS A 156 10.81 21.77 -25.61
C HIS A 156 10.06 20.45 -25.75
N ALA A 157 9.19 20.43 -26.77
CA ALA A 157 8.18 19.43 -27.10
C ALA A 157 8.71 18.05 -27.56
N THR A 158 9.98 17.70 -27.35
CA THR A 158 10.60 16.54 -28.06
C THR A 158 11.36 15.51 -27.23
N GLY A 159 11.39 15.57 -25.90
CA GLY A 159 11.82 14.38 -25.16
C GLY A 159 12.28 14.59 -23.72
N LYS A 160 11.91 13.63 -22.88
CA LYS A 160 12.37 13.40 -21.50
C LYS A 160 13.82 13.84 -21.32
N ARG A 161 14.07 14.86 -20.50
CA ARG A 161 15.43 15.17 -20.04
C ARG A 161 15.56 14.75 -18.59
N ASP A 162 16.63 13.99 -18.35
CA ASP A 162 17.10 13.72 -17.00
C ASP A 162 17.92 14.93 -16.53
N PHE A 163 17.74 15.36 -15.29
CA PHE A 163 18.55 16.40 -14.66
C PHE A 163 19.02 15.91 -13.29
N LYS A 164 20.02 16.60 -12.73
CA LYS A 164 20.64 16.27 -11.45
C LYS A 164 20.23 17.32 -10.43
N LEU A 165 19.52 16.90 -9.41
CA LEU A 165 19.22 17.72 -8.25
C LEU A 165 20.20 17.36 -7.14
N VAL A 166 20.98 18.33 -6.67
CA VAL A 166 21.92 18.15 -5.55
C VAL A 166 21.37 18.89 -4.35
N ILE A 167 21.04 18.14 -3.31
CA ILE A 167 20.44 18.67 -2.09
C ILE A 167 21.44 18.48 -0.95
N HIS A 168 21.70 19.58 -0.26
CA HIS A 168 22.50 19.61 0.95
C HIS A 168 21.55 19.69 2.15
N PHE A 169 21.78 18.79 3.09
CA PHE A 169 21.04 18.73 4.34
C PHE A 169 21.96 19.00 5.53
N ASP A 170 21.38 19.49 6.62
CA ASP A 170 21.96 19.35 7.95
C ASP A 170 22.19 17.86 8.30
N PRO A 171 23.03 17.54 9.30
CA PRO A 171 23.29 16.15 9.71
C PRO A 171 21.99 15.35 9.87
N MET A 172 21.84 14.30 9.05
CA MET A 172 20.59 13.55 8.92
C MET A 172 20.51 12.38 9.90
N GLY A 173 19.36 12.22 10.53
CA GLY A 173 18.98 10.98 11.23
C GLY A 173 18.75 9.82 10.27
N ASN A 174 18.53 8.61 10.82
CA ASN A 174 18.12 7.47 10.00
C ASN A 174 16.70 7.70 9.46
N ASN A 175 16.43 7.32 8.20
CA ASN A 175 15.10 7.35 7.57
C ASN A 175 14.55 8.72 7.17
N VAL A 176 15.41 9.65 6.74
CA VAL A 176 14.94 10.89 6.12
C VAL A 176 14.28 10.57 4.76
N LYS A 177 13.05 11.06 4.59
CA LYS A 177 12.33 11.04 3.31
C LYS A 177 12.06 12.46 2.85
N ILE A 178 12.23 12.67 1.55
CA ILE A 178 11.84 13.91 0.89
C ILE A 178 10.79 13.61 -0.16
N LYS A 179 9.92 14.59 -0.43
CA LYS A 179 9.02 14.61 -1.57
C LYS A 179 9.56 15.65 -2.55
N VAL A 180 9.90 15.21 -3.77
CA VAL A 180 10.33 16.11 -4.84
C VAL A 180 9.17 16.32 -5.81
N MET A 181 8.79 17.57 -6.06
CA MET A 181 7.70 17.96 -6.94
C MET A 181 8.24 18.85 -8.07
N LEU A 182 7.63 18.75 -9.25
CA LEU A 182 7.98 19.57 -10.41
C LEU A 182 6.78 20.47 -10.73
N SER A 183 7.01 21.78 -10.80
CA SER A 183 5.97 22.77 -11.09
C SER A 183 6.00 23.22 -12.55
N GLU A 184 4.84 23.55 -13.08
CA GLU A 184 4.64 24.11 -14.42
C GLU A 184 4.25 25.58 -14.23
N GLU A 185 4.87 26.49 -14.98
CA GLU A 185 4.40 27.88 -15.04
C GLU A 185 3.25 27.95 -16.05
N ASP A 186 2.18 28.63 -15.68
CA ASP A 186 1.09 28.93 -16.60
C ASP A 186 1.40 30.16 -17.48
N ASN A 187 0.47 30.50 -18.36
CA ASN A 187 0.62 31.64 -19.27
C ASN A 187 0.55 33.00 -18.56
N THR A 188 0.32 33.02 -17.24
CA THR A 188 0.20 34.23 -16.42
C THR A 188 1.41 34.44 -15.50
N GLY A 189 2.43 33.58 -15.57
CA GLY A 189 3.62 33.66 -14.74
C GLY A 189 3.44 33.08 -13.34
N TYR A 190 2.32 32.39 -13.10
CA TYR A 190 2.04 31.71 -11.84
C TYR A 190 2.41 30.23 -11.95
N HIS A 191 2.93 29.69 -10.86
CA HIS A 191 3.48 28.33 -10.82
C HIS A 191 2.41 27.39 -10.26
N THR A 192 1.75 26.63 -11.15
CA THR A 192 0.39 26.09 -10.95
C THR A 192 0.26 24.72 -10.29
N ASN A 193 1.29 24.23 -9.59
CA ASN A 193 1.27 22.85 -9.07
C ASN A 193 1.66 22.68 -7.59
N VAL A 194 1.28 23.61 -6.71
CA VAL A 194 1.47 23.37 -5.26
C VAL A 194 0.29 23.89 -4.45
N CYS A 195 -0.72 23.04 -4.24
CA CYS A 195 -1.31 23.03 -2.91
C CYS A 195 -0.53 22.07 -2.02
N ILE A 196 -0.35 22.50 -0.77
CA ILE A 196 0.27 21.75 0.31
C ILE A 196 -0.55 20.47 0.54
N ASP A 197 0.14 19.35 0.78
CA ASP A 197 -0.48 18.08 1.18
C ASP A 197 -1.57 18.36 2.22
N THR A 198 -2.79 17.89 1.96
CA THR A 198 -3.94 18.03 2.86
C THR A 198 -4.06 16.76 3.68
N PRO A 199 -3.45 16.67 4.87
CA PRO A 199 -3.55 15.49 5.70
C PRO A 199 -4.98 15.32 6.17
N LEU A 200 -5.60 14.20 5.80
CA LEU A 200 -6.88 13.78 6.33
C LEU A 200 -6.64 13.07 7.66
N ASN A 201 -6.98 13.74 8.75
CA ASN A 201 -7.16 13.10 10.05
C ASN A 201 -8.63 12.68 10.23
N ASP A 202 -8.98 12.10 11.38
CA ASP A 202 -10.35 11.63 11.71
C ASP A 202 -11.47 12.69 11.57
N GLY A 203 -11.13 13.96 11.28
CA GLY A 203 -12.06 15.06 11.03
C GLY A 203 -11.82 15.87 9.74
N GLY A 204 -10.96 15.41 8.81
CA GLY A 204 -10.60 16.14 7.58
C GLY A 204 -9.31 16.97 7.68
N GLY A 205 -9.06 17.80 6.68
CA GLY A 205 -7.89 18.68 6.55
C GLY A 205 -8.21 19.98 5.80
N LEU A 206 -7.34 20.99 5.95
CA LEU A 206 -7.43 22.28 5.27
C LEU A 206 -6.28 22.41 4.28
N CYS A 207 -6.56 23.08 3.16
CA CYS A 207 -5.66 23.26 2.04
C CYS A 207 -5.69 24.71 1.58
N SER A 208 -4.64 25.48 1.80
CA SER A 208 -4.56 26.86 1.32
C SER A 208 -4.33 26.88 -0.20
N ILE A 209 -5.17 27.64 -0.91
CA ILE A 209 -5.03 27.96 -2.33
C ILE A 209 -4.38 29.34 -2.44
N PRO A 210 -3.20 29.46 -3.07
CA PRO A 210 -2.61 30.75 -3.36
C PRO A 210 -3.46 31.52 -4.39
N GLY A 211 -3.59 32.84 -4.19
CA GLY A 211 -4.32 33.72 -5.09
C GLY A 211 -3.76 33.72 -6.52
N GLY A 212 -4.58 34.09 -7.50
CA GLY A 212 -4.27 34.18 -8.91
C GLY A 212 -4.64 32.95 -9.74
N ASN A 213 -4.95 31.82 -9.09
CA ASN A 213 -5.17 30.54 -9.78
C ASN A 213 -6.65 30.20 -9.93
N ASP A 214 -7.04 29.73 -11.11
CA ASP A 214 -8.32 29.10 -11.40
C ASP A 214 -8.20 27.56 -11.42
N LEU A 215 -7.01 27.02 -11.70
CA LEU A 215 -6.68 25.60 -11.59
C LEU A 215 -5.98 25.29 -10.26
N VAL A 216 -6.61 24.45 -9.45
CA VAL A 216 -6.09 24.00 -8.17
C VAL A 216 -5.74 22.52 -8.26
N SER A 217 -4.54 22.14 -7.80
CA SER A 217 -4.16 20.74 -7.59
C SER A 217 -3.76 20.51 -6.15
N THR A 218 -4.42 19.58 -5.47
CA THR A 218 -4.13 19.21 -4.09
C THR A 218 -3.93 17.71 -3.93
N ASP A 219 -2.92 17.34 -3.15
CA ASP A 219 -2.70 15.96 -2.72
C ASP A 219 -3.36 15.75 -1.36
N ILE A 220 -4.33 14.84 -1.34
CA ILE A 220 -5.11 14.45 -0.18
C ILE A 220 -4.50 13.16 0.37
N ILE A 221 -3.97 13.19 1.60
CA ILE A 221 -3.29 12.03 2.20
C ILE A 221 -4.16 11.46 3.31
N ASN A 222 -4.50 10.18 3.23
CA ASN A 222 -5.23 9.51 4.31
C ASN A 222 -4.29 9.12 5.44
N ASN A 223 -4.14 9.97 6.47
CA ASN A 223 -3.35 9.64 7.66
C ASN A 223 -4.14 8.81 8.69
N GLY A 224 -5.42 8.55 8.44
CA GLY A 224 -6.27 7.72 9.29
C GLY A 224 -5.95 6.22 9.17
N ILE A 225 -6.46 5.44 10.12
CA ILE A 225 -6.33 3.97 10.12
C ILE A 225 -7.40 3.27 9.26
N ASN A 226 -8.45 4.00 8.84
CA ASN A 226 -9.58 3.46 8.10
C ASN A 226 -9.51 3.91 6.63
N PRO A 227 -9.93 3.07 5.68
CA PRO A 227 -10.06 3.48 4.28
C PRO A 227 -11.16 4.54 4.13
N VAL A 228 -10.93 5.50 3.24
CA VAL A 228 -11.89 6.56 2.93
C VAL A 228 -12.62 6.20 1.63
N SER A 229 -13.95 6.18 1.68
CA SER A 229 -14.81 5.93 0.51
C SER A 229 -15.47 7.18 -0.04
N VAL A 230 -15.66 8.20 0.80
CA VAL A 230 -16.29 9.46 0.41
C VAL A 230 -15.49 10.64 0.93
N LEU A 231 -15.14 11.55 0.04
CA LEU A 231 -14.58 12.87 0.37
C LEU A 231 -15.59 13.96 0.06
N THR A 232 -15.58 14.99 0.90
CA THR A 232 -16.34 16.21 0.68
C THR A 232 -15.37 17.39 0.73
N ALA A 233 -15.23 18.10 -0.38
CA ALA A 233 -14.41 19.32 -0.44
C ALA A 233 -15.32 20.55 -0.55
N MET A 234 -15.00 21.61 0.18
CA MET A 234 -15.68 22.90 0.13
C MET A 234 -14.62 24.01 0.07
N CYS A 235 -14.85 25.06 -0.70
CA CYS A 235 -13.95 26.21 -0.79
C CYS A 235 -14.49 27.34 0.08
N SER A 236 -13.68 27.84 1.03
CA SER A 236 -14.02 28.99 1.86
C SER A 236 -13.17 30.20 1.45
N PRO A 237 -13.78 31.40 1.27
CA PRO A 237 -15.22 31.70 1.36
C PRO A 237 -16.05 31.11 0.20
N ASP A 238 -17.37 30.91 0.39
CA ASP A 238 -18.37 30.32 -0.54
C ASP A 238 -18.56 31.08 -1.89
N LEU A 239 -17.57 31.87 -2.30
CA LEU A 239 -17.54 32.68 -3.50
C LEU A 239 -17.00 31.92 -4.72
N TYR A 240 -16.38 30.76 -4.52
CA TYR A 240 -15.78 29.96 -5.58
C TYR A 240 -16.57 28.68 -5.84
N VAL A 241 -17.00 28.50 -7.09
CA VAL A 241 -17.74 27.31 -7.52
C VAL A 241 -16.77 26.39 -8.26
N PHE A 242 -16.77 25.11 -7.91
CA PHE A 242 -16.02 24.11 -8.64
C PHE A 242 -16.69 23.86 -10.00
N GLU A 243 -15.97 24.00 -11.11
CA GLU A 243 -16.53 23.75 -12.45
C GLU A 243 -16.21 22.34 -12.95
N ASN A 244 -14.93 21.97 -12.84
CA ASN A 244 -14.44 20.69 -13.31
C ASN A 244 -13.51 20.10 -12.26
N VAL A 245 -13.91 18.97 -11.69
CA VAL A 245 -13.06 18.23 -10.75
C VAL A 245 -12.70 16.89 -11.36
N SER A 246 -11.41 16.58 -11.38
CA SER A 246 -10.87 15.34 -11.89
C SER A 246 -9.84 14.77 -10.93
N LEU A 247 -9.68 13.45 -10.95
CA LEU A 247 -8.79 12.74 -10.04
C LEU A 247 -7.70 12.03 -10.82
N LYS A 248 -6.50 12.00 -10.26
CA LYS A 248 -5.40 11.23 -10.82
C LYS A 248 -5.62 9.74 -10.62
N ALA A 249 -5.05 8.94 -11.53
CA ALA A 249 -5.02 7.49 -11.37
C ALA A 249 -4.39 7.06 -10.04
N PRO A 250 -4.92 6.01 -9.38
CA PRO A 250 -5.92 5.04 -9.86
C PRO A 250 -7.41 5.42 -9.66
N PHE A 251 -7.70 6.67 -9.29
CA PHE A 251 -9.04 7.11 -8.88
C PHE A 251 -9.84 7.77 -10.01
N GLU A 252 -9.41 7.66 -11.27
CA GLU A 252 -10.03 8.32 -12.43
C GLU A 252 -11.48 7.88 -12.70
N ASN A 253 -11.87 6.72 -12.16
CA ASN A 253 -13.23 6.17 -12.28
C ASN A 253 -14.12 6.46 -11.06
N SER A 254 -13.65 7.27 -10.10
CA SER A 254 -14.44 7.71 -8.96
C SER A 254 -15.59 8.61 -9.41
N ILE A 255 -16.68 8.62 -8.65
CA ILE A 255 -17.85 9.44 -8.98
C ILE A 255 -17.66 10.80 -8.33
N VAL A 256 -17.61 11.85 -9.15
CA VAL A 256 -17.49 13.23 -8.67
C VAL A 256 -18.80 13.96 -8.94
N THR A 257 -19.43 14.43 -7.88
CA THR A 257 -20.67 15.21 -7.93
C THR A 257 -20.38 16.59 -7.36
N VAL A 258 -20.45 17.61 -8.21
CA VAL A 258 -20.37 19.01 -7.77
C VAL A 258 -21.79 19.51 -7.55
N GLN A 259 -22.06 20.02 -6.37
CA GLN A 259 -23.33 20.64 -6.00
C GLN A 259 -23.03 21.97 -5.30
N ASP A 260 -23.32 23.07 -6.01
CA ASP A 260 -23.01 24.43 -5.57
C ASP A 260 -21.50 24.61 -5.32
N ASP A 261 -21.10 24.96 -4.11
CA ASP A 261 -19.72 25.14 -3.64
C ASP A 261 -19.10 23.87 -3.02
N ILE A 262 -19.85 22.75 -3.02
CA ILE A 262 -19.44 21.48 -2.41
C ILE A 262 -19.17 20.42 -3.48
N VAL A 263 -18.04 19.74 -3.36
CA VAL A 263 -17.66 18.59 -4.18
C VAL A 263 -17.79 17.32 -3.35
N TYR A 264 -18.65 16.41 -3.79
CA TYR A 264 -18.76 15.05 -3.25
C TYR A 264 -18.02 14.08 -4.16
N ILE A 265 -17.08 13.33 -3.59
CA ILE A 265 -16.24 12.38 -4.32
C ILE A 265 -16.44 11.00 -3.71
N GLU A 266 -17.09 10.09 -4.44
CA GLU A 266 -17.18 8.67 -4.09
C GLU A 266 -16.02 7.91 -4.74
N LEU A 267 -15.05 7.49 -3.94
CA LEU A 267 -13.77 6.96 -4.38
C LEU A 267 -13.85 5.51 -4.86
N HIS A 268 -13.36 5.25 -6.06
CA HIS A 268 -13.23 3.93 -6.68
C HIS A 268 -11.85 3.76 -7.31
N PRO A 269 -10.89 3.03 -6.68
CA PRO A 269 -11.00 2.29 -5.42
C PRO A 269 -11.04 3.21 -4.18
N PHE A 270 -11.25 2.65 -2.99
CA PHE A 270 -11.13 3.39 -1.73
C PHE A 270 -9.70 3.90 -1.50
N LEU A 271 -9.56 5.04 -0.81
CA LEU A 271 -8.26 5.58 -0.41
C LEU A 271 -7.78 4.89 0.88
N SER A 272 -6.82 3.98 0.75
CA SER A 272 -6.30 3.19 1.88
C SER A 272 -5.56 4.07 2.91
N PRO A 273 -5.36 3.58 4.14
CA PRO A 273 -4.46 4.22 5.11
C PRO A 273 -3.06 4.45 4.53
N ASN A 274 -2.56 5.68 4.68
CA ASN A 274 -1.29 6.21 4.16
C ASN A 274 -1.18 6.30 2.63
N ASP A 275 -2.27 6.08 1.88
CA ASP A 275 -2.29 6.38 0.45
C ASP A 275 -2.62 7.87 0.23
N SER A 276 -2.22 8.38 -0.94
CA SER A 276 -2.49 9.76 -1.38
C SER A 276 -3.35 9.79 -2.65
N LEU A 277 -4.25 10.75 -2.72
CA LEU A 277 -5.08 11.07 -3.88
C LEU A 277 -4.73 12.47 -4.38
N THR A 278 -4.38 12.62 -5.66
CA THR A 278 -4.27 13.95 -6.27
C THR A 278 -5.60 14.35 -6.89
N MET A 279 -6.17 15.46 -6.43
CA MET A 279 -7.35 16.11 -6.99
C MET A 279 -6.92 17.31 -7.83
N PHE A 280 -7.55 17.48 -9.00
CA PHE A 280 -7.46 18.67 -9.83
C PHE A 280 -8.84 19.31 -9.91
N ALA A 281 -8.93 20.60 -9.68
CA ALA A 281 -10.18 21.35 -9.63
C ALA A 281 -10.03 22.66 -10.38
N ASN A 282 -10.94 22.95 -11.31
CA ASN A 282 -11.10 24.28 -11.89
C ASN A 282 -12.14 25.04 -11.06
N LEU A 283 -11.82 26.27 -10.68
CA LEU A 283 -12.69 27.22 -10.01
C LEU A 283 -13.33 28.15 -11.05
N SER A 284 -14.53 28.62 -10.78
CA SER A 284 -15.29 29.52 -11.67
C SER A 284 -14.62 30.88 -11.90
N ASN A 285 -13.78 31.32 -10.96
CA ASN A 285 -12.98 32.53 -11.06
C ASN A 285 -11.60 32.30 -10.42
N PRO A 286 -10.57 33.05 -10.84
CA PRO A 286 -9.29 33.08 -10.15
C PRO A 286 -9.47 33.53 -8.69
N VAL A 287 -8.72 32.92 -7.78
CA VAL A 287 -8.74 33.25 -6.36
C VAL A 287 -8.13 34.65 -6.13
N GLU A 288 -8.87 35.62 -5.59
CA GLU A 288 -8.37 37.01 -5.47
C GLU A 288 -7.45 37.20 -4.25
N SER A 289 -7.58 36.34 -3.24
CA SER A 289 -6.78 36.32 -2.00
C SER A 289 -6.71 34.89 -1.46
N GLU A 290 -5.68 34.56 -0.66
CA GLU A 290 -5.54 33.23 -0.05
C GLU A 290 -6.89 32.69 0.46
N SER A 291 -7.31 31.55 -0.11
CA SER A 291 -8.57 30.87 0.19
C SER A 291 -8.26 29.47 0.70
N GLU A 292 -9.15 28.86 1.49
CA GLU A 292 -8.93 27.52 2.04
C GLU A 292 -9.94 26.53 1.48
N ILE A 293 -9.45 25.42 0.91
CA ILE A 293 -10.29 24.25 0.65
C ILE A 293 -10.30 23.41 1.91
N GLN A 294 -11.48 23.25 2.50
CA GLN A 294 -11.72 22.29 3.54
C GLN A 294 -12.13 20.94 2.94
N VAL A 295 -11.34 19.90 3.20
CA VAL A 295 -11.64 18.54 2.79
C VAL A 295 -12.04 17.75 4.04
N THR A 296 -13.29 17.30 4.10
CA THR A 296 -13.80 16.39 5.13
C THR A 296 -13.95 14.98 4.57
N CYS A 297 -13.81 13.98 5.44
CA CYS A 297 -13.87 12.58 5.05
C CYS A 297 -14.97 11.88 5.81
N ASN A 298 -15.75 11.10 5.07
CA ASN A 298 -16.63 10.13 5.67
C ASN A 298 -16.01 8.74 5.48
N TYR A 299 -15.59 8.14 6.60
CA TYR A 299 -15.14 6.76 6.60
C TYR A 299 -16.30 5.87 6.20
N SER A 300 -16.06 4.96 5.25
CA SER A 300 -16.99 3.86 5.03
C SER A 300 -17.08 3.10 6.35
N GLU A 301 -18.28 2.81 6.84
CA GLU A 301 -18.41 1.78 7.87
C GLU A 301 -17.75 0.52 7.33
N ALA A 302 -16.58 0.18 7.88
CA ALA A 302 -15.71 -0.84 7.34
C ALA A 302 -16.47 -2.17 7.30
N ILE A 303 -17.00 -2.51 6.13
CA ILE A 303 -17.53 -3.85 5.89
C ILE A 303 -16.34 -4.78 6.13
N PRO A 304 -16.45 -5.76 7.05
CA PRO A 304 -15.30 -6.57 7.41
C PRO A 304 -14.68 -7.18 6.16
N THR A 305 -13.36 -7.15 6.06
CA THR A 305 -12.66 -7.71 4.90
C THR A 305 -12.96 -9.22 4.82
N LEU A 306 -12.86 -9.82 3.62
CA LEU A 306 -13.02 -11.27 3.45
C LEU A 306 -12.13 -12.09 4.42
N SER A 307 -10.97 -11.54 4.79
CA SER A 307 -10.06 -12.15 5.77
C SER A 307 -10.63 -12.10 7.20
N GLU A 308 -11.28 -11.01 7.60
CA GLU A 308 -11.94 -10.86 8.90
C GLU A 308 -13.18 -11.76 8.99
N TRP A 309 -13.97 -11.84 7.91
CA TRP A 309 -15.03 -12.85 7.80
C TRP A 309 -14.48 -14.28 7.93
N GLY A 310 -13.33 -14.54 7.31
CA GLY A 310 -12.62 -15.81 7.45
C GLY A 310 -12.27 -16.14 8.91
N VAL A 311 -11.75 -15.16 9.66
CA VAL A 311 -11.44 -15.32 11.09
C VAL A 311 -12.69 -15.55 11.93
N ILE A 312 -13.78 -14.82 11.66
CA ILE A 312 -15.06 -15.01 12.36
C ILE A 312 -15.60 -16.42 12.12
N ILE A 313 -15.65 -16.86 10.85
CA ILE A 313 -16.12 -18.21 10.51
C ILE A 313 -15.23 -19.27 11.14
N LEU A 314 -13.91 -19.06 11.14
CA LEU A 314 -12.96 -19.98 11.75
C LEU A 314 -13.15 -20.05 13.28
N LEU A 315 -13.36 -18.93 13.95
CA LEU A 315 -13.66 -18.87 15.39
C LEU A 315 -14.93 -19.65 15.71
N LEU A 316 -15.99 -19.46 14.91
CA LEU A 316 -17.25 -20.19 15.04
C LEU A 316 -17.06 -21.71 14.83
N LEU A 317 -16.19 -22.10 13.90
CA LEU A 317 -15.90 -23.51 13.60
C LEU A 317 -15.11 -24.16 14.75
N VAL A 318 -14.11 -23.47 15.30
CA VAL A 318 -13.35 -23.93 16.47
C VAL A 318 -14.26 -24.05 17.69
N LEU A 319 -15.16 -23.08 17.90
CA LEU A 319 -16.17 -23.13 18.96
C LEU A 319 -17.08 -24.36 18.80
N ALA A 320 -17.59 -24.61 17.60
CA ALA A 320 -18.45 -25.76 17.30
C ALA A 320 -17.73 -27.09 17.57
N VAL A 321 -16.46 -27.20 17.16
CA VAL A 321 -15.63 -28.39 17.45
C VAL A 321 -15.40 -28.53 18.96
N GLY A 322 -15.08 -27.45 19.67
CA GLY A 322 -14.90 -27.45 21.12
C GLY A 322 -16.13 -27.94 21.88
N MET A 323 -17.32 -27.52 21.46
CA MET A 323 -18.59 -27.99 22.02
C MET A 323 -18.76 -29.50 21.85
N VAL A 324 -18.46 -30.06 20.68
CA VAL A 324 -18.53 -31.52 20.44
C VAL A 324 -17.59 -32.28 21.39
N PHE A 325 -16.38 -31.77 21.67
CA PHE A 325 -15.46 -32.38 22.62
C PHE A 325 -15.97 -32.35 24.06
N LEU A 326 -16.61 -31.25 24.48
CA LEU A 326 -17.21 -31.14 25.80
C LEU A 326 -18.41 -32.09 25.96
N TYR A 327 -19.25 -32.20 24.93
CA TYR A 327 -20.39 -33.13 24.94
C TYR A 327 -19.96 -34.60 25.03
N GLN A 328 -18.90 -35.01 24.31
CA GLN A 328 -18.41 -36.39 24.39
C GLN A 328 -17.84 -36.75 25.77
N ARG A 329 -17.32 -35.78 26.52
CA ARG A 329 -16.84 -36.01 27.89
C ARG A 329 -17.96 -36.19 28.90
N GLN A 330 -19.15 -35.67 28.63
CA GLN A 330 -20.31 -35.79 29.52
C GLN A 330 -21.16 -37.04 29.24
N ALA A 331 -20.94 -37.73 28.12
CA ALA A 331 -21.73 -38.88 27.68
C ALA A 331 -21.27 -40.25 28.22
N VAL A 332 -20.55 -40.31 29.36
CA VAL A 332 -20.39 -41.58 30.11
C VAL A 332 -21.32 -41.51 31.31
N PRO A 333 -22.51 -42.14 31.25
CA PRO A 333 -23.51 -42.02 32.27
C PRO A 333 -23.03 -42.72 33.53
N ALA A 334 -23.22 -42.06 34.67
CA ALA A 334 -23.31 -42.72 35.97
C ALA A 334 -24.57 -43.61 35.98
N LEU A 335 -24.55 -44.73 35.25
CA LEU A 335 -25.50 -45.82 35.45
C LEU A 335 -24.92 -46.72 36.53
N ALA A 336 -25.17 -46.34 37.77
CA ALA A 336 -24.86 -47.14 38.94
C ALA A 336 -25.53 -48.52 38.80
N GLY A 337 -24.74 -49.60 38.86
CA GLY A 337 -25.28 -50.88 39.32
C GLY A 337 -24.89 -52.16 38.60
N VAL A 338 -24.06 -52.17 37.55
CA VAL A 338 -23.60 -53.44 36.96
C VAL A 338 -22.08 -53.49 36.91
N ALA A 339 -21.50 -54.37 37.73
CA ALA A 339 -20.09 -54.72 37.73
C ALA A 339 -19.73 -55.41 36.42
N VAL A 340 -19.50 -54.62 35.36
CA VAL A 340 -18.91 -55.09 34.13
C VAL A 340 -17.40 -55.13 34.36
N SER A 341 -16.86 -56.35 34.45
CA SER A 341 -15.42 -56.62 34.51
C SER A 341 -14.67 -55.71 33.54
N GLN A 342 -13.71 -54.96 34.08
CA GLN A 342 -12.78 -54.11 33.35
C GLN A 342 -11.99 -54.97 32.34
N ALA A 343 -12.53 -55.17 31.16
CA ALA A 343 -11.72 -55.49 30.00
C ALA A 343 -10.81 -54.28 29.80
N THR A 344 -9.50 -54.50 29.91
CA THR A 344 -8.41 -53.55 29.63
C THR A 344 -8.33 -53.19 28.14
N GLY A 345 -9.47 -52.92 27.51
CA GLY A 345 -9.58 -52.43 26.14
C GLY A 345 -9.00 -51.02 26.11
N ALA A 346 -7.89 -50.86 25.41
CA ALA A 346 -7.21 -49.59 25.22
C ALA A 346 -8.23 -48.50 24.82
N LYS A 347 -8.38 -47.48 25.66
CA LYS A 347 -9.26 -46.34 25.37
C LYS A 347 -8.87 -45.77 24.00
N PRO A 348 -9.80 -45.69 23.03
CA PRO A 348 -9.49 -45.11 21.73
C PRO A 348 -9.02 -43.67 21.93
N ARG A 349 -7.74 -43.42 21.63
CA ARG A 349 -7.18 -42.07 21.66
C ARG A 349 -7.66 -41.33 20.42
N LEU A 350 -8.61 -40.41 20.62
CA LEU A 350 -9.11 -39.49 19.58
C LEU A 350 -8.02 -38.59 19.00
N PHE A 351 -6.88 -38.46 19.71
CA PHE A 351 -5.77 -37.62 19.28
C PHE A 351 -4.43 -38.36 19.34
N ASP A 352 -3.81 -38.55 18.18
CA ASP A 352 -2.42 -38.99 18.05
C ASP A 352 -1.56 -37.79 17.64
N ARG A 353 -0.73 -37.31 18.58
CA ARG A 353 0.19 -36.17 18.38
C ARG A 353 1.14 -36.37 17.21
N LYS A 354 1.63 -37.60 16.99
CA LYS A 354 2.58 -37.89 15.92
C LYS A 354 1.88 -37.86 14.56
N LEU A 355 0.66 -38.40 14.48
CA LEU A 355 -0.14 -38.35 13.26
C LEU A 355 -0.56 -36.90 12.94
N PHE A 356 -1.02 -36.14 13.95
CA PHE A 356 -1.37 -34.73 13.80
C PHE A 356 -0.22 -33.92 13.21
N ALA A 357 0.97 -34.01 13.83
CA ALA A 357 2.13 -33.22 13.42
C ALA A 357 2.55 -33.51 11.98
N LYS A 358 2.47 -34.77 11.54
CA LYS A 358 2.75 -35.16 10.15
C LYS A 358 1.74 -34.56 9.17
N VAL A 359 0.45 -34.71 9.47
CA VAL A 359 -0.61 -34.18 8.61
C VAL A 359 -0.54 -32.65 8.56
N PHE A 360 -0.36 -32.00 9.72
CA PHE A 360 -0.21 -30.55 9.82
C PHE A 360 0.96 -30.02 9.01
N ALA A 361 2.14 -30.65 9.08
CA ALA A 361 3.29 -30.24 8.29
C ALA A 361 3.02 -30.30 6.77
N ILE A 362 2.32 -31.35 6.31
CA ILE A 362 1.95 -31.50 4.89
C ILE A 362 0.93 -30.43 4.48
N THR A 363 -0.11 -30.23 5.28
CA THR A 363 -1.15 -29.23 5.00
C THR A 363 -0.58 -27.81 5.00
N LEU A 364 0.32 -27.51 5.93
CA LEU A 364 0.99 -26.21 6.03
C LEU A 364 1.89 -25.96 4.81
N LEU A 365 2.62 -26.97 4.34
CA LEU A 365 3.43 -26.86 3.11
C LEU A 365 2.57 -26.57 1.88
N ILE A 366 1.42 -27.25 1.73
CA ILE A 366 0.47 -26.97 0.65
C ILE A 366 -0.09 -25.55 0.76
N GLY A 367 -0.42 -25.10 1.98
CA GLY A 367 -0.89 -23.74 2.24
C GLY A 367 0.12 -22.67 1.83
N PHE A 368 1.39 -22.85 2.21
CA PHE A 368 2.46 -21.94 1.80
C PHE A 368 2.71 -21.95 0.29
N ALA A 369 2.59 -23.10 -0.38
CA ALA A 369 2.68 -23.17 -1.83
C ALA A 369 1.54 -22.38 -2.52
N GLY A 370 0.32 -22.45 -1.98
CA GLY A 370 -0.80 -21.64 -2.44
C GLY A 370 -0.59 -20.15 -2.21
N LEU A 371 -0.07 -19.77 -1.04
CA LEU A 371 0.26 -18.39 -0.70
C LEU A 371 1.35 -17.83 -1.62
N LEU A 372 2.39 -18.61 -1.94
CA LEU A 372 3.40 -18.24 -2.94
C LEU A 372 2.79 -18.09 -4.34
N GLY A 373 1.87 -18.96 -4.74
CA GLY A 373 1.15 -18.82 -6.00
C GLY A 373 0.32 -17.53 -6.07
N ALA A 374 -0.36 -17.17 -4.98
CA ALA A 374 -1.08 -15.90 -4.87
C ALA A 374 -0.14 -14.70 -4.93
N TYR A 375 1.03 -14.76 -4.29
CA TYR A 375 2.06 -13.72 -4.39
C TYR A 375 2.48 -13.48 -5.84
N LEU A 376 2.79 -14.56 -6.55
CA LEU A 376 3.26 -14.49 -7.94
C LEU A 376 2.19 -13.93 -8.88
N TRP A 377 0.91 -14.11 -8.57
CA TRP A 377 -0.20 -13.66 -9.41
C TRP A 377 -0.65 -12.23 -9.08
N PHE A 378 -0.78 -11.88 -7.80
CA PHE A 378 -1.34 -10.61 -7.35
C PHE A 378 -0.27 -9.58 -6.96
N GLY A 379 0.99 -10.00 -6.78
CA GLY A 379 2.13 -9.11 -6.46
C GLY A 379 2.15 -8.54 -5.04
N LYS A 380 1.08 -8.73 -4.25
CA LYS A 380 0.96 -8.28 -2.86
C LYS A 380 0.30 -9.35 -2.00
N ILE A 381 0.76 -9.49 -0.76
CA ILE A 381 0.20 -10.35 0.28
C ILE A 381 0.11 -9.53 1.56
N THR A 382 -1.00 -9.66 2.26
CA THR A 382 -1.23 -8.97 3.53
C THR A 382 -0.62 -9.79 4.67
N SER A 383 -0.13 -9.12 5.72
CA SER A 383 0.43 -9.79 6.90
C SER A 383 -0.54 -10.75 7.60
N ALA A 384 -1.85 -10.61 7.37
CA ALA A 384 -2.90 -11.51 7.87
C ALA A 384 -2.93 -12.88 7.16
N ASP A 385 -2.48 -12.96 5.90
CA ASP A 385 -2.62 -14.15 5.07
C ASP A 385 -1.84 -15.36 5.63
N PRO A 386 -0.57 -15.22 6.08
CA PRO A 386 0.16 -16.33 6.72
C PRO A 386 -0.52 -16.86 7.98
N PHE A 387 -1.12 -16.00 8.80
CA PHE A 387 -1.86 -16.43 10.00
C PHE A 387 -3.11 -17.21 9.61
N GLY A 388 -3.87 -16.73 8.62
CA GLY A 388 -5.02 -17.45 8.08
C GLY A 388 -4.65 -18.84 7.57
N VAL A 389 -3.51 -18.98 6.89
CA VAL A 389 -3.00 -20.27 6.40
C VAL A 389 -2.63 -21.21 7.54
N ILE A 390 -1.91 -20.75 8.57
CA ILE A 390 -1.51 -21.58 9.71
C ILE A 390 -2.73 -22.13 10.45
N VAL A 391 -3.71 -21.27 10.74
CA VAL A 391 -4.90 -21.68 11.49
C VAL A 391 -5.79 -22.60 10.66
N SER A 392 -5.97 -22.31 9.36
CA SER A 392 -6.70 -23.18 8.44
C SER A 392 -6.02 -24.55 8.30
N ALA A 393 -4.69 -24.59 8.23
CA ALA A 393 -3.93 -25.83 8.17
C ALA A 393 -4.13 -26.69 9.42
N ALA A 394 -4.23 -26.07 10.62
CA ALA A 394 -4.46 -26.80 11.87
C ALA A 394 -5.83 -27.49 11.88
N VAL A 395 -6.87 -26.78 11.42
CA VAL A 395 -8.25 -27.33 11.33
C VAL A 395 -8.31 -28.48 10.33
N VAL A 396 -7.75 -28.29 9.13
CA VAL A 396 -7.74 -29.33 8.09
C VAL A 396 -6.95 -30.55 8.54
N ALA A 397 -5.78 -30.35 9.15
CA ALA A 397 -4.96 -31.44 9.66
C ALA A 397 -5.70 -32.27 10.72
N TYR A 398 -6.46 -31.60 11.57
CA TYR A 398 -7.30 -32.26 12.57
C TYR A 398 -8.40 -33.13 11.93
N MET A 399 -9.12 -32.60 10.95
CA MET A 399 -10.17 -33.35 10.24
C MET A 399 -9.60 -34.58 9.51
N VAL A 400 -8.46 -34.42 8.85
CA VAL A 400 -7.79 -35.51 8.13
C VAL A 400 -7.34 -36.61 9.10
N GLN A 401 -6.77 -36.24 10.25
CA GLN A 401 -6.38 -37.20 11.27
C GLN A 401 -7.58 -38.02 11.79
N LEU A 402 -8.71 -37.37 12.08
CA LEU A 402 -9.93 -38.07 12.50
C LEU A 402 -10.44 -39.02 11.40
N GLY A 403 -10.35 -38.61 10.14
CA GLY A 403 -10.69 -39.46 8.98
C GLY A 403 -9.80 -40.70 8.87
N MET A 404 -8.48 -40.56 9.13
CA MET A 404 -7.53 -41.67 9.12
C MET A 404 -7.81 -42.66 10.27
N LEU A 405 -8.04 -42.15 11.48
CA LEU A 405 -8.37 -42.97 12.65
C LEU A 405 -9.66 -43.78 12.44
N LYS A 406 -10.70 -43.18 11.84
CA LYS A 406 -11.95 -43.88 11.51
C LYS A 406 -11.75 -45.02 10.52
N LYS A 407 -10.78 -44.89 9.61
CA LYS A 407 -10.48 -45.91 8.61
C LYS A 407 -9.78 -47.13 9.22
N GLU A 408 -8.90 -46.90 10.19
CA GLU A 408 -8.15 -47.98 10.87
C GLU A 408 -9.01 -48.75 11.89
N GLY A 409 -9.99 -48.11 12.52
CA GLY A 409 -10.91 -48.76 13.48
C GLY A 409 -12.02 -49.63 12.87
N ARG A 410 -11.96 -49.93 11.57
CA ARG A 410 -12.98 -50.73 10.85
C ARG A 410 -12.48 -52.12 10.41
N GLY A 411 -11.39 -52.59 11.02
CA GLY A 411 -10.83 -53.93 10.84
C GLY A 411 -11.40 -54.94 11.82
#